data_AF-A0A971Q2D7-F1
#
_entry.id   AF-A0A971Q2D7-F1
#
_cell.length_a   1.000
_cell.length_b   1.000
_cell.length_c   1.000
_cell.angle_alpha   90.00
_cell.angle_beta   90.00
_cell.angle_gamma   90.00
#
_symmetry.space_group_name_H-M   'P 1'
#
loop_
_entity.id
_entity.type
_entity.pdbx_description
1 polymer ?
#
loop_
_entity_poly.entity_id
_entity_poly.type
_entity_poly.pdbx_seq_one_letter_code
_entity_poly.pdbx_strand_id
1 'polypeptide(L)'
;MNCPFCEHVVPLDPAALEGQTRPAPIRCESCGRNVELVWALPEMALRLVRPGPVLKALPRSAGGQPTGSPLRRCPFCGGSVLAHAQKCRHCRRWLCRTCPGCGGSVPSEASVCPTCGQRHLGIQVASPGLGPPGEAPGNHLTDPCRIYRGRPVRPVDFVGHLLSLQEKILLLDLRMGNRSVPINIESHLRHFAREHGDFPIVVRVNQYAPSGEFHLLVANQRIWSFLRLVYGTWHLIVYTLAPWRLFGGDCYQPLTNTVHLFSGHLGVALHEMGHAADFARRRYPGLYMVARILPPVTLYQEYVASRYAVRYLRSIGDVTAEQEAYKVLAPAFFTYLFGTIVPARLQAFIFLPFILLGHAIGRMLSRRVGGPARSDTAQRISNQFAEIP
;
A
#
# COMPACT_ATOMS: atom_id res chain seq x y z
N MET A 1 16.48 -16.85 14.02
CA MET A 1 15.62 -16.45 12.88
C MET A 1 14.44 -15.64 13.37
N ASN A 2 13.85 -14.74 12.58
CA ASN A 2 12.66 -14.00 13.03
C ASN A 2 11.40 -14.84 12.84
N CYS A 3 10.54 -14.91 13.87
CA CYS A 3 9.24 -15.56 13.77
C CYS A 3 8.38 -14.87 12.69
N PRO A 4 7.83 -15.59 11.70
CA PRO A 4 7.04 -14.97 10.63
C PRO A 4 5.69 -14.42 11.11
N PHE A 5 5.29 -14.75 12.34
CA PHE A 5 4.03 -14.33 12.94
C PHE A 5 4.15 -13.09 13.82
N CYS A 6 5.26 -12.90 14.53
CA CYS A 6 5.43 -11.81 15.51
C CYS A 6 6.78 -11.06 15.42
N GLU A 7 7.64 -11.44 14.48
CA GLU A 7 8.98 -10.85 14.26
C GLU A 7 9.98 -11.01 15.42
N HIS A 8 9.60 -11.64 16.53
CA HIS A 8 10.52 -11.97 17.62
C HIS A 8 11.66 -12.87 17.13
N VAL A 9 12.87 -12.61 17.63
CA VAL A 9 14.06 -13.40 17.29
C VAL A 9 13.95 -14.75 18.00
N VAL A 10 13.74 -15.80 17.23
CA VAL A 10 13.78 -17.19 17.69
C VAL A 10 15.24 -17.66 17.64
N PRO A 11 15.88 -17.98 18.77
CA PRO A 11 17.22 -18.56 18.77
C PRO A 11 17.19 -19.91 18.04
N LEU A 12 18.19 -20.13 17.18
CA LEU A 12 18.38 -21.42 16.52
C LEU A 12 19.58 -22.09 17.20
N ASP A 13 19.35 -23.26 17.80
CA ASP A 13 20.43 -24.11 18.29
C ASP A 13 21.09 -24.81 17.08
N PRO A 14 22.38 -24.54 16.78
CA PRO A 14 23.08 -25.18 15.68
C PRO A 14 23.10 -26.71 15.81
N ALA A 15 23.16 -27.25 17.03
CA ALA A 15 23.19 -28.69 17.28
C ALA A 15 21.86 -29.36 16.90
N ALA A 16 20.74 -28.64 17.00
CA ALA A 16 19.42 -29.13 16.60
C ALA A 16 19.23 -29.18 15.07
N LEU A 17 20.13 -28.55 14.30
CA LEU A 17 20.09 -28.51 12.84
C LEU A 17 21.02 -29.52 12.17
N GLU A 18 22.00 -30.06 12.91
CA GLU A 18 23.00 -30.96 12.38
C GLU A 18 22.43 -32.39 12.21
N GLY A 19 22.53 -32.94 10.99
CA GLY A 19 22.12 -34.32 10.69
C GLY A 19 20.62 -34.58 10.49
N GLN A 20 19.74 -33.59 10.67
CA GLN A 20 18.30 -33.77 10.46
C GLN A 20 17.86 -33.36 9.04
N THR A 21 17.23 -34.29 8.31
CA THR A 21 16.64 -34.02 6.99
C THR A 21 15.38 -33.16 7.08
N ARG A 22 14.71 -33.12 8.23
CA ARG A 22 13.60 -32.22 8.56
C ARG A 22 13.61 -31.90 10.07
N PRO A 23 14.14 -30.74 10.48
CA PRO A 23 14.11 -30.33 11.89
C PRO A 23 12.67 -30.13 12.35
N ALA A 24 12.40 -30.50 13.59
CA ALA A 24 11.09 -30.32 14.21
C ALA A 24 10.70 -28.82 14.24
N PRO A 25 9.40 -28.49 14.16
CA PRO A 25 8.94 -27.11 14.27
C PRO A 25 9.38 -26.49 15.60
N ILE A 26 9.92 -25.27 15.55
CA ILE A 26 10.37 -24.56 16.75
C ILE A 26 9.23 -23.68 17.27
N ARG A 27 8.86 -23.82 18.53
CA ARG A 27 7.83 -22.98 19.15
C ARG A 27 8.40 -21.61 19.50
N CYS A 28 7.81 -20.55 18.97
CA CYS A 28 8.21 -19.18 19.30
C CYS A 28 7.75 -18.82 20.72
N GLU A 29 8.68 -18.40 21.59
CA GLU A 29 8.38 -18.04 22.98
C GLU A 29 7.45 -16.83 23.10
N SER A 30 7.55 -15.88 22.17
CA SER A 30 6.74 -14.66 22.22
C SER A 30 5.27 -14.87 21.85
N CYS A 31 4.97 -15.73 20.86
CA CYS A 31 3.61 -15.92 20.35
C CYS A 31 3.06 -17.34 20.48
N GLY A 32 3.85 -18.29 20.99
CA GLY A 32 3.48 -19.67 21.23
C GLY A 32 3.26 -20.53 19.98
N ARG A 33 3.48 -19.99 18.76
CA ARG A 33 3.27 -20.70 17.50
C ARG A 33 4.49 -21.50 17.08
N ASN A 34 4.24 -22.67 16.49
CA ASN A 34 5.25 -23.48 15.83
C ASN A 34 5.68 -22.82 14.53
N VAL A 35 6.98 -22.68 14.35
CA VAL A 35 7.61 -22.15 13.15
C VAL A 35 8.33 -23.28 12.46
N GLU A 36 7.86 -23.65 11.27
CA GLU A 36 8.53 -24.63 10.43
C GLU A 36 9.77 -24.00 9.79
N LEU A 37 10.91 -24.68 9.95
CA LEU A 37 12.13 -24.41 9.20
C LEU A 37 11.92 -24.91 7.77
N VAL A 38 11.31 -24.08 6.93
CA VAL A 38 11.16 -24.38 5.51
C VAL A 38 12.55 -24.36 4.89
N TRP A 39 13.07 -25.54 4.52
CA TRP A 39 14.31 -25.67 3.77
C TRP A 39 14.13 -25.05 2.39
N ALA A 40 14.64 -23.83 2.25
CA ALA A 40 14.69 -23.12 0.99
C ALA A 40 15.97 -23.48 0.23
N LEU A 41 15.83 -24.16 -0.91
CA LEU A 41 16.75 -23.96 -2.04
C LEU A 41 15.97 -23.21 -3.13
N PRO A 42 16.48 -22.12 -3.73
CA PRO A 42 17.70 -21.37 -3.45
C PRO A 42 17.40 -19.98 -2.85
N GLU A 43 17.57 -19.85 -1.53
CA GLU A 43 17.70 -18.55 -0.84
C GLU A 43 19.07 -17.88 -1.09
N MET A 44 19.99 -18.51 -1.82
CA MET A 44 21.30 -17.91 -2.16
C MET A 44 21.18 -16.65 -3.05
N ALA A 45 20.07 -16.48 -3.78
CA ALA A 45 19.83 -15.26 -4.56
C ALA A 45 19.35 -14.06 -3.68
N LEU A 46 18.95 -14.29 -2.42
CA LEU A 46 18.38 -13.25 -1.55
C LEU A 46 19.33 -12.73 -0.46
N ARG A 47 20.53 -13.29 -0.34
CA ARG A 47 21.52 -12.86 0.67
C ARG A 47 22.30 -11.58 0.32
N LEU A 48 22.02 -10.90 -0.80
CA LEU A 48 22.68 -9.63 -1.14
C LEU A 48 22.04 -8.35 -0.57
N VAL A 49 20.96 -8.42 0.21
CA VAL A 49 20.40 -7.21 0.85
C VAL A 49 19.97 -7.52 2.29
N ARG A 50 20.93 -7.48 3.23
CA ARG A 50 20.60 -7.38 4.66
C ARG A 50 19.84 -6.06 4.92
N PRO A 51 18.69 -6.07 5.60
CA PRO A 51 18.21 -4.85 6.26
C PRO A 51 19.20 -4.49 7.38
N GLY A 52 19.59 -3.22 7.44
CA GLY A 52 20.37 -2.68 8.57
C GLY A 52 19.56 -2.74 9.88
N PRO A 53 20.23 -2.58 11.03
CA PRO A 53 19.57 -2.63 12.33
C PRO A 53 18.49 -1.54 12.44
N VAL A 54 17.33 -1.94 12.94
CA VAL A 54 16.22 -1.05 13.30
C VAL A 54 16.72 -0.08 14.37
N LEU A 55 16.58 1.21 14.10
CA LEU A 55 16.87 2.29 15.06
C LEU A 55 16.04 2.09 16.33
N LYS A 56 16.72 2.18 17.48
CA LYS A 56 16.11 2.27 18.81
C LYS A 56 15.05 3.39 18.81
N ALA A 57 13.90 3.09 19.40
CA ALA A 57 12.85 4.06 19.68
C ALA A 57 13.43 5.28 20.42
N LEU A 58 13.15 6.48 19.90
CA LEU A 58 13.42 7.74 20.59
C LEU A 58 12.56 7.84 21.86
N PRO A 59 13.07 8.45 22.94
CA PRO A 59 12.29 8.66 24.17
C PRO A 59 11.12 9.61 23.89
N ARG A 60 9.95 9.25 24.43
CA ARG A 60 8.75 10.09 24.44
C ARG A 60 9.05 11.38 25.20
N SER A 61 8.89 12.51 24.53
CA SER A 61 8.78 13.82 25.14
C SER A 61 7.56 13.86 26.07
N ALA A 62 7.80 14.18 27.35
CA ALA A 62 6.78 14.47 28.33
C ALA A 62 6.14 15.83 28.00
N GLY A 63 4.98 15.80 27.33
CA GLY A 63 4.13 16.97 27.09
C GLY A 63 3.05 17.09 28.17
N GLY A 64 2.96 18.27 28.78
CA GLY A 64 2.07 18.61 29.88
C GLY A 64 0.58 18.41 29.60
N GLN A 65 -0.17 18.17 30.69
CA GLN A 65 -1.61 17.95 30.68
C GLN A 65 -2.38 19.22 30.30
N PRO A 66 -3.27 19.19 29.28
CA PRO A 66 -4.30 20.19 29.15
C PRO A 66 -5.45 19.89 30.13
N THR A 67 -5.82 20.90 30.89
CA THR A 67 -6.95 20.91 31.83
C THR A 67 -8.28 20.58 31.14
N GLY A 68 -9.02 19.60 31.68
CA GLY A 68 -10.49 19.60 31.72
C GLY A 68 -11.30 19.32 30.45
N SER A 69 -10.78 18.62 29.43
CA SER A 69 -11.63 18.22 28.30
C SER A 69 -12.71 17.21 28.72
N PRO A 70 -14.00 17.39 28.34
CA PRO A 70 -15.08 16.48 28.72
C PRO A 70 -14.81 15.06 28.17
N LEU A 71 -15.09 14.06 28.99
CA LEU A 71 -14.95 12.63 28.64
C LEU A 71 -16.30 12.06 28.20
N ARG A 72 -16.28 11.16 27.22
CA ARG A 72 -17.42 10.30 26.84
C ARG A 72 -17.02 8.83 26.89
N ARG A 73 -18.00 7.92 26.96
CA ARG A 73 -17.73 6.47 26.86
C ARG A 73 -17.67 6.03 25.40
N CYS A 74 -16.70 5.17 25.07
CA CYS A 74 -16.63 4.53 23.77
C CYS A 74 -17.87 3.62 23.56
N PRO A 75 -18.62 3.74 22.45
CA PRO A 75 -19.78 2.90 22.20
C PRO A 75 -19.42 1.44 21.91
N PHE A 76 -18.15 1.16 21.60
CA PHE A 76 -17.70 -0.20 21.26
C PHE A 76 -17.13 -0.98 22.45
N CYS A 77 -16.53 -0.31 23.44
CA CYS A 77 -15.85 -0.98 24.55
C CYS A 77 -16.11 -0.36 25.92
N GLY A 78 -16.96 0.67 26.02
CA GLY A 78 -17.31 1.35 27.27
C GLY A 78 -16.22 2.26 27.86
N GLY A 79 -14.96 2.14 27.42
CA GLY A 79 -13.83 2.88 27.99
C GLY A 79 -13.91 4.40 27.78
N SER A 80 -13.46 5.17 28.78
CA SER A 80 -13.47 6.64 28.75
C SER A 80 -12.49 7.20 27.72
N VAL A 81 -13.00 8.03 26.83
CA VAL A 81 -12.29 8.73 25.75
C VAL A 81 -12.59 10.22 25.80
N LEU A 82 -11.68 11.07 25.32
CA LEU A 82 -11.96 12.50 25.16
C LEU A 82 -13.17 12.68 24.24
N ALA A 83 -14.03 13.66 24.52
CA ALA A 83 -15.22 13.93 23.71
C ALA A 83 -14.88 14.15 22.23
N HIS A 84 -13.73 14.77 21.96
CA HIS A 84 -13.19 15.01 20.62
C HIS A 84 -12.25 13.91 20.11
N ALA A 85 -12.09 12.79 20.84
CA ALA A 85 -11.28 11.67 20.36
C ALA A 85 -11.91 11.06 19.09
N GLN A 86 -11.10 10.90 18.06
CA GLN A 86 -11.49 10.24 16.79
C GLN A 86 -11.30 8.73 16.85
N LYS A 87 -10.43 8.24 17.73
CA LYS A 87 -10.11 6.82 17.90
C LYS A 87 -10.11 6.46 19.37
N CYS A 88 -10.74 5.36 19.74
CA CYS A 88 -10.73 4.89 21.11
C CYS A 88 -9.33 4.39 21.49
N ARG A 89 -8.74 4.94 22.56
CA ARG A 89 -7.44 4.48 23.07
C ARG A 89 -7.46 3.03 23.59
N HIS A 90 -8.64 2.55 24.00
CA HIS A 90 -8.82 1.22 24.58
C HIS A 90 -9.00 0.15 23.50
N CYS A 91 -10.01 0.26 22.65
CA CYS A 91 -10.31 -0.75 21.63
C CYS A 91 -9.77 -0.44 20.22
N ARG A 92 -9.13 0.71 20.03
CA ARG A 92 -8.54 1.17 18.75
C ARG A 92 -9.53 1.31 17.58
N ARG A 93 -10.85 1.21 17.80
CA ARG A 93 -11.87 1.51 16.78
C ARG A 93 -12.05 3.02 16.61
N TRP A 94 -12.35 3.44 15.38
CA TRP A 94 -12.71 4.82 15.06
C TRP A 94 -14.10 5.14 15.58
N LEU A 95 -14.26 6.33 16.17
CA LEU A 95 -15.49 6.78 16.78
C LEU A 95 -16.32 7.53 15.72
N CYS A 96 -17.35 6.88 15.20
CA CYS A 96 -18.26 7.52 14.25
C CYS A 96 -19.12 8.59 14.93
N ARG A 97 -19.54 9.57 14.15
CA ARG A 97 -20.59 10.54 14.49
C ARG A 97 -21.85 10.23 13.70
N THR A 98 -23.01 10.60 14.24
CA THR A 98 -24.28 10.47 13.53
C THR A 98 -24.45 11.64 12.56
N CYS A 99 -24.79 11.36 11.31
CA CYS A 99 -25.16 12.37 10.33
C CYS A 99 -26.46 13.07 10.78
N PRO A 100 -26.49 14.40 10.94
CA PRO A 100 -27.73 15.10 11.27
C PRO A 100 -28.73 15.10 10.12
N GLY A 101 -28.29 14.81 8.89
CA GLY A 101 -29.16 14.71 7.72
C GLY A 101 -29.98 13.44 7.63
N CYS A 102 -29.32 12.30 7.79
CA CYS A 102 -29.93 10.99 7.54
C CYS A 102 -29.82 10.02 8.71
N GLY A 103 -29.24 10.43 9.84
CA GLY A 103 -29.00 9.54 11.00
C GLY A 103 -27.88 8.50 10.78
N GLY A 104 -27.28 8.44 9.59
CA GLY A 104 -26.26 7.45 9.25
C GLY A 104 -24.95 7.64 10.01
N SER A 105 -24.20 6.56 10.23
CA SER A 105 -22.89 6.59 10.89
C SER A 105 -21.81 7.15 9.94
N VAL A 106 -21.11 8.21 10.35
CA VAL A 106 -20.11 8.92 9.55
C VAL A 106 -18.78 8.95 10.29
N PRO A 107 -17.63 8.66 9.64
CA PRO A 107 -16.31 8.84 10.26
C PRO A 107 -16.13 10.27 10.77
N SER A 108 -15.44 10.45 11.90
CA SER A 108 -15.33 11.76 12.55
C SER A 108 -14.62 12.79 11.66
N GLU A 109 -13.73 12.33 10.79
CA GLU A 109 -12.95 13.11 9.82
C GLU A 109 -13.66 13.36 8.48
N ALA A 110 -14.77 12.68 8.18
CA ALA A 110 -15.43 12.82 6.89
C ALA A 110 -16.20 14.15 6.80
N SER A 111 -15.81 15.00 5.84
CA SER A 111 -16.48 16.29 5.56
C SER A 111 -17.83 16.14 4.85
N VAL A 112 -18.11 14.96 4.29
CA VAL A 112 -19.33 14.62 3.55
C VAL A 112 -19.85 13.28 4.05
N CYS A 113 -21.15 13.19 4.35
CA CYS A 113 -21.79 11.93 4.70
C CYS A 113 -21.79 10.98 3.49
N PRO A 114 -21.25 9.76 3.59
CA PRO A 114 -21.27 8.80 2.48
C PRO A 114 -22.67 8.28 2.16
N THR A 115 -23.62 8.37 3.11
CA THR A 115 -24.99 7.87 2.94
C THR A 115 -25.89 8.86 2.21
N CYS A 116 -25.87 10.14 2.59
CA CYS A 116 -26.79 11.15 2.03
C CYS A 116 -26.09 12.31 1.30
N GLY A 117 -24.75 12.36 1.27
CA GLY A 117 -24.01 13.42 0.61
C GLY A 117 -24.01 14.77 1.34
N GLN A 118 -24.66 14.88 2.52
CA GLN A 118 -24.69 16.13 3.27
C GLN A 118 -23.31 16.51 3.82
N ARG A 119 -22.90 17.76 3.62
CA ARG A 119 -21.69 18.33 4.23
C ARG A 119 -21.95 18.65 5.70
N HIS A 120 -21.12 18.13 6.59
CA HIS A 120 -21.21 18.43 8.02
C HIS A 120 -20.50 19.74 8.33
N LEU A 121 -21.26 20.84 8.33
CA LEU A 121 -20.83 22.14 8.84
C LEU A 121 -20.70 22.05 10.37
N GLY A 122 -19.47 22.03 10.87
CA GLY A 122 -19.17 21.94 12.30
C GLY A 122 -17.69 22.03 12.63
N ILE A 123 -16.82 21.96 11.63
CA ILE A 123 -15.53 22.65 11.66
C ILE A 123 -15.64 23.67 10.55
N GLN A 124 -15.52 24.96 10.88
CA GLN A 124 -15.18 25.96 9.87
C GLN A 124 -13.84 25.54 9.29
N VAL A 125 -13.85 24.71 8.25
CA VAL A 125 -12.80 24.78 7.25
C VAL A 125 -13.04 26.15 6.65
N ALA A 126 -12.19 27.10 7.02
CA ALA A 126 -12.16 28.41 6.40
C ALA A 126 -12.38 28.20 4.90
N SER A 127 -13.44 28.80 4.36
CA SER A 127 -13.66 28.83 2.92
C SER A 127 -12.33 29.17 2.25
N PRO A 128 -11.97 28.55 1.11
CA PRO A 128 -10.88 29.07 0.30
C PRO A 128 -11.38 30.40 -0.27
N GLY A 129 -11.26 31.47 0.53
CA GLY A 129 -11.22 32.81 0.02
C GLY A 129 -10.07 32.84 -0.97
N LEU A 130 -10.34 33.41 -2.13
CA LEU A 130 -9.31 33.89 -3.03
C LEU A 130 -8.45 34.89 -2.26
N GLY A 131 -7.45 34.38 -1.55
CA GLY A 131 -6.45 35.19 -0.88
C GLY A 131 -5.59 35.89 -1.93
N PRO A 132 -5.07 37.09 -1.62
CA PRO A 132 -4.15 37.79 -2.50
C PRO A 132 -2.90 36.93 -2.77
N PRO A 133 -2.24 37.11 -3.93
CA PRO A 133 -1.07 36.34 -4.30
C PRO A 133 0.09 36.69 -3.36
N GLY A 134 0.37 35.86 -2.36
CA GLY A 134 1.54 36.05 -1.50
C GLY A 134 1.55 35.37 -0.14
N GLU A 135 0.45 34.79 0.35
CA GLU A 135 0.40 34.22 1.70
C GLU A 135 0.73 32.70 1.70
N ALA A 136 1.80 32.33 2.41
CA ALA A 136 2.32 30.97 2.46
C ALA A 136 1.35 30.01 3.17
N PRO A 137 1.07 28.81 2.62
CA PRO A 137 0.09 27.89 3.19
C PRO A 137 0.59 27.29 4.51
N GLY A 138 -0.19 27.48 5.57
CA GLY A 138 0.05 26.90 6.89
C GLY A 138 0.15 25.37 6.87
N ASN A 139 1.19 24.86 7.53
CA ASN A 139 1.39 23.51 8.10
C ASN A 139 0.88 22.25 7.36
N HIS A 140 0.79 22.28 6.03
CA HIS A 140 0.72 21.07 5.17
C HIS A 140 2.07 20.32 5.03
N LEU A 141 3.11 20.76 5.76
CA LEU A 141 4.48 20.26 5.63
C LEU A 141 4.73 18.90 6.30
N THR A 142 3.77 18.33 7.03
CA THR A 142 3.95 17.10 7.80
C THR A 142 3.21 15.88 7.26
N ASP A 143 2.46 15.98 6.14
CA ASP A 143 1.83 14.79 5.55
C ASP A 143 2.87 13.97 4.76
N PRO A 144 3.24 12.76 5.20
CA PRO A 144 4.19 11.93 4.48
C PRO A 144 3.65 11.51 3.10
N CYS A 145 2.34 11.48 2.89
CA CYS A 145 1.73 11.07 1.62
C CYS A 145 1.07 12.26 0.91
N ARG A 146 1.81 12.90 0.01
CA ARG A 146 1.33 14.07 -0.75
C ARG A 146 0.62 13.60 -2.01
N ILE A 147 -0.69 13.80 -2.07
CA ILE A 147 -1.52 13.36 -3.19
C ILE A 147 -1.90 14.55 -4.07
N TYR A 148 -1.59 14.46 -5.37
CA TYR A 148 -1.96 15.44 -6.39
C TYR A 148 -2.89 14.80 -7.42
N ARG A 149 -4.06 15.42 -7.62
CA ARG A 149 -5.04 14.97 -8.61
C ARG A 149 -5.04 15.85 -9.84
N GLY A 150 -4.91 15.24 -11.01
CA GLY A 150 -5.03 15.91 -12.29
C GLY A 150 -6.47 16.29 -12.59
N ARG A 151 -6.66 17.39 -13.32
CA ARG A 151 -7.98 17.77 -13.86
C ARG A 151 -8.39 16.77 -14.96
N PRO A 152 -9.66 16.36 -15.02
CA PRO A 152 -10.15 15.51 -16.11
C PRO A 152 -10.01 16.24 -17.45
N VAL A 153 -9.49 15.54 -18.46
CA VAL A 153 -9.32 16.04 -19.83
C VAL A 153 -9.95 15.01 -20.75
N ARG A 154 -11.23 15.20 -21.07
CA ARG A 154 -12.06 14.15 -21.70
C ARG A 154 -11.43 13.48 -22.92
N PRO A 155 -10.85 14.19 -23.91
CA PRO A 155 -10.26 13.53 -25.08
C PRO A 155 -9.07 12.65 -24.70
N VAL A 156 -8.19 13.14 -23.82
CA VAL A 156 -7.02 12.41 -23.33
C VAL A 156 -7.44 11.19 -22.51
N ASP A 157 -8.40 11.38 -21.60
CA ASP A 157 -8.89 10.31 -20.74
C ASP A 157 -9.62 9.23 -21.55
N PHE A 158 -10.37 9.61 -22.58
CA PHE A 158 -11.02 8.68 -23.50
C PHE A 158 -10.02 7.83 -24.29
N VAL A 159 -9.00 8.47 -24.89
CA VAL A 159 -7.94 7.74 -25.61
C VAL A 159 -7.19 6.83 -24.65
N GLY A 160 -6.83 7.31 -23.45
CA GLY A 160 -6.19 6.48 -22.43
C GLY A 160 -7.06 5.31 -21.97
N HIS A 161 -8.38 5.49 -21.89
CA HIS A 161 -9.33 4.41 -21.59
C HIS A 161 -9.38 3.35 -22.70
N LEU A 162 -9.30 3.77 -23.96
CA LEU A 162 -9.27 2.87 -25.12
C LEU A 162 -7.95 2.09 -25.19
N LEU A 163 -6.82 2.75 -24.97
CA LEU A 163 -5.50 2.13 -25.00
C LEU A 163 -5.30 1.10 -23.87
N SER A 164 -5.98 1.27 -22.73
CA SER A 164 -5.97 0.29 -21.63
C SER A 164 -6.92 -0.89 -21.84
N LEU A 165 -7.54 -1.04 -23.02
CA LEU A 165 -8.40 -2.20 -23.32
C LEU A 165 -7.65 -3.52 -23.16
N GLN A 166 -6.37 -3.57 -23.54
CA GLN A 166 -5.54 -4.75 -23.35
C GLN A 166 -5.45 -5.15 -21.87
N GLU A 167 -5.17 -4.21 -20.96
CA GLU A 167 -5.09 -4.47 -19.52
C GLU A 167 -6.43 -4.94 -18.94
N LYS A 168 -7.54 -4.32 -19.36
CA LYS A 168 -8.90 -4.71 -18.96
C LYS A 168 -9.22 -6.15 -19.36
N ILE A 169 -8.86 -6.55 -20.58
CA ILE A 169 -9.05 -7.91 -21.08
C ILE A 169 -8.13 -8.89 -20.33
N LEU A 170 -6.86 -8.52 -20.17
CA LEU A 170 -5.86 -9.38 -19.54
C LEU A 170 -6.19 -9.69 -18.08
N LEU A 171 -6.68 -8.69 -17.35
CA LEU A 171 -6.95 -8.77 -15.91
C LEU A 171 -8.43 -8.95 -15.59
N LEU A 172 -9.29 -9.03 -16.60
CA LEU A 172 -10.74 -9.22 -16.48
C LEU A 172 -11.40 -8.21 -15.52
N ASP A 173 -10.91 -6.98 -15.48
CA ASP A 173 -11.42 -5.90 -14.63
C ASP A 173 -11.48 -4.59 -15.41
N LEU A 174 -12.70 -4.05 -15.55
CA LEU A 174 -12.97 -2.83 -16.31
C LEU A 174 -12.48 -1.56 -15.62
N ARG A 175 -12.14 -1.62 -14.33
CA ARG A 175 -11.58 -0.49 -13.58
C ARG A 175 -10.11 -0.23 -13.94
N MET A 176 -9.45 -1.17 -14.61
CA MET A 176 -8.04 -1.03 -15.03
C MET A 176 -7.90 0.05 -16.11
N GLY A 177 -7.01 1.00 -15.87
CA GLY A 177 -6.72 2.12 -16.76
C GLY A 177 -7.93 2.98 -17.10
N ASN A 178 -9.00 2.96 -16.27
CA ASN A 178 -10.25 3.64 -16.59
C ASN A 178 -10.18 5.18 -16.45
N ARG A 179 -9.03 5.70 -15.97
CA ARG A 179 -8.78 7.13 -15.67
C ARG A 179 -9.79 7.70 -14.69
N SER A 180 -10.41 6.85 -13.87
CA SER A 180 -11.38 7.23 -12.84
C SER A 180 -11.01 6.57 -11.52
N VAL A 181 -10.19 7.29 -10.75
CA VAL A 181 -9.72 6.85 -9.43
C VAL A 181 -10.62 7.47 -8.34
N PRO A 182 -11.42 6.67 -7.61
CA PRO A 182 -12.28 7.17 -6.53
C PRO A 182 -11.53 7.91 -5.42
N ILE A 183 -12.18 8.88 -4.78
CA ILE A 183 -11.57 9.71 -3.72
C ILE A 183 -11.28 8.91 -2.44
N ASN A 184 -12.06 7.87 -2.15
CA ASN A 184 -11.85 7.01 -0.96
C ASN A 184 -10.54 6.20 -1.05
N ILE A 185 -10.03 5.92 -2.26
CA ILE A 185 -8.70 5.29 -2.41
C ILE A 185 -7.65 6.18 -1.77
N GLU A 186 -7.70 7.51 -1.96
CA GLU A 186 -6.72 8.44 -1.41
C GLU A 186 -6.63 8.38 0.13
N SER A 187 -7.76 8.22 0.83
CA SER A 187 -7.73 8.03 2.29
C SER A 187 -7.01 6.74 2.69
N HIS A 188 -7.19 5.65 1.93
CA HIS A 188 -6.45 4.41 2.18
C HIS A 188 -4.95 4.57 1.91
N LEU A 189 -4.54 5.33 0.89
CA LEU A 189 -3.11 5.56 0.60
C LEU A 189 -2.43 6.37 1.70
N ARG A 190 -3.09 7.42 2.21
CA ARG A 190 -2.57 8.19 3.35
C ARG A 190 -2.46 7.32 4.60
N HIS A 191 -3.48 6.50 4.87
CA HIS A 191 -3.45 5.58 6.00
C HIS A 191 -2.35 4.53 5.85
N PHE A 192 -2.20 3.93 4.67
CA PHE A 192 -1.15 2.97 4.36
C PHE A 192 0.25 3.57 4.60
N ALA A 193 0.51 4.79 4.12
CA ALA A 193 1.81 5.45 4.29
C ALA A 193 2.17 5.65 5.77
N ARG A 194 1.18 6.06 6.58
CA ARG A 194 1.36 6.24 8.03
C ARG A 194 1.65 4.93 8.76
N GLU A 195 0.91 3.87 8.45
CA GLU A 195 1.10 2.57 9.07
C GLU A 195 2.47 1.93 8.74
N HIS A 196 3.11 2.35 7.64
CA HIS A 196 4.35 1.74 7.15
C HIS A 196 5.61 2.59 7.41
N GLY A 197 5.52 3.55 8.32
CA GLY A 197 6.68 4.31 8.84
C GLY A 197 6.81 5.73 8.28
N ASP A 198 5.70 6.38 7.96
CA ASP A 198 5.63 7.78 7.52
C ASP A 198 6.64 8.12 6.42
N PHE A 199 6.83 7.20 5.47
CA PHE A 199 7.80 7.43 4.40
C PHE A 199 7.28 8.53 3.46
N PRO A 200 8.10 9.56 3.15
CA PRO A 200 7.67 10.63 2.27
C PRO A 200 7.45 10.06 0.87
N ILE A 201 6.26 10.25 0.31
CA ILE A 201 5.85 9.77 -1.00
C ILE A 201 4.95 10.79 -1.70
N VAL A 202 5.09 10.88 -3.01
CA VAL A 202 4.16 11.63 -3.86
C VAL A 202 3.25 10.66 -4.60
N VAL A 203 1.95 10.89 -4.55
CA VAL A 203 0.97 10.13 -5.34
C VAL A 203 0.34 11.07 -6.37
N ARG A 204 0.37 10.68 -7.64
CA ARG A 204 -0.24 11.42 -8.74
C ARG A 204 -1.42 10.64 -9.30
N VAL A 205 -2.61 11.19 -9.14
CA VAL A 205 -3.86 10.58 -9.61
C VAL A 205 -4.28 11.26 -10.90
N ASN A 206 -4.25 10.55 -12.03
CA ASN A 206 -4.58 11.08 -13.36
C ASN A 206 -3.84 12.38 -13.74
N GLN A 207 -2.67 12.63 -13.16
CA GLN A 207 -1.93 13.87 -13.35
C GLN A 207 -0.76 13.68 -14.29
N TYR A 208 -0.65 14.59 -15.26
CA TYR A 208 0.52 14.75 -16.11
C TYR A 208 1.26 16.02 -15.68
N ALA A 209 2.47 15.88 -15.15
CA ALA A 209 3.24 17.00 -14.58
C ALA A 209 4.76 16.84 -14.79
N PRO A 210 5.27 17.00 -16.03
CA PRO A 210 6.70 16.82 -16.34
C PRO A 210 7.63 17.68 -15.51
N SER A 211 7.32 18.96 -15.33
CA SER A 211 8.10 19.86 -14.48
C SER A 211 8.14 19.38 -13.03
N GLY A 212 7.00 18.92 -12.52
CA GLY A 212 6.90 18.32 -11.18
C GLY A 212 7.76 17.06 -11.05
N GLU A 213 7.76 16.17 -12.05
CA GLU A 213 8.62 14.99 -12.06
C GLU A 213 10.11 15.35 -12.14
N PHE A 214 10.49 16.38 -12.91
CA PHE A 214 11.86 16.87 -12.93
C PHE A 214 12.30 17.39 -11.55
N HIS A 215 11.47 18.20 -10.89
CA HIS A 215 11.77 18.68 -9.54
C HIS A 215 11.91 17.54 -8.55
N LEU A 216 11.03 16.53 -8.61
CA LEU A 216 11.12 15.35 -7.75
C LEU A 216 12.34 14.48 -8.06
N LEU A 217 12.72 14.36 -9.33
CA LEU A 217 13.93 13.66 -9.75
C LEU A 217 15.15 14.30 -9.08
N VAL A 218 15.32 15.62 -9.25
CA VAL A 218 16.43 16.38 -8.67
C VAL A 218 16.41 16.32 -7.14
N ALA A 219 15.23 16.39 -6.52
CA ALA A 219 15.09 16.35 -5.06
C ALA A 219 15.35 14.96 -4.46
N ASN A 220 15.22 13.87 -5.23
CA ASN A 220 15.40 12.52 -4.73
C ASN A 220 16.89 12.18 -4.56
N GLN A 221 17.45 12.51 -3.39
CA GLN A 221 18.85 12.22 -3.04
C GLN A 221 19.09 10.77 -2.60
N ARG A 222 18.04 9.93 -2.57
CA ARG A 222 18.19 8.51 -2.19
C ARG A 222 18.73 7.64 -3.31
N ILE A 223 18.57 8.10 -4.55
CA ILE A 223 19.09 7.45 -5.73
C ILE A 223 20.48 8.03 -6.03
N TRP A 224 21.43 7.15 -6.36
CA TRP A 224 22.77 7.58 -6.73
C TRP A 224 22.73 8.55 -7.91
N SER A 225 23.52 9.63 -7.83
CA SER A 225 23.44 10.77 -8.76
C SER A 225 23.64 10.37 -10.23
N PHE A 226 24.48 9.38 -10.51
CA PHE A 226 24.66 8.85 -11.87
C PHE A 226 23.39 8.18 -12.41
N LEU A 227 22.74 7.30 -11.63
CA LEU A 227 21.47 6.68 -12.05
C LEU A 227 20.37 7.72 -12.24
N ARG A 228 20.32 8.71 -11.35
CA ARG A 228 19.40 9.84 -11.47
C ARG A 228 19.63 10.63 -12.76
N LEU A 229 20.88 10.89 -13.14
CA LEU A 229 21.18 11.64 -14.36
C LEU A 229 20.90 10.82 -15.61
N VAL A 230 21.38 9.58 -15.67
CA VAL A 230 21.27 8.74 -16.88
C VAL A 230 19.86 8.20 -17.04
N TYR A 231 19.41 7.36 -16.09
CA TYR A 231 18.09 6.74 -16.16
C TYR A 231 16.97 7.73 -15.86
N GLY A 232 17.19 8.69 -14.96
CA GLY A 232 16.20 9.72 -14.66
C GLY A 232 15.94 10.68 -15.82
N THR A 233 16.98 11.17 -16.51
CA THR A 233 16.77 12.01 -17.70
C THR A 233 16.10 11.21 -18.82
N TRP A 234 16.53 9.97 -19.08
CA TRP A 234 15.86 9.11 -20.06
C TRP A 234 14.37 8.89 -19.71
N HIS A 235 14.08 8.54 -18.46
CA HIS A 235 12.70 8.37 -18.00
C HIS A 235 11.89 9.65 -18.14
N LEU A 236 12.45 10.81 -17.79
CA LEU A 236 11.75 12.09 -17.91
C LEU A 236 11.44 12.42 -19.37
N ILE A 237 12.38 12.16 -20.30
CA ILE A 237 12.15 12.33 -21.74
C ILE A 237 10.99 11.43 -22.17
N VAL A 238 11.02 10.14 -21.83
CA VAL A 238 9.95 9.19 -22.18
C VAL A 238 8.61 9.63 -21.57
N TYR A 239 8.59 9.99 -20.29
CA TYR A 239 7.40 10.49 -19.61
C TYR A 239 6.84 11.75 -20.28
N THR A 240 7.71 12.64 -20.75
CA THR A 240 7.32 13.92 -21.38
C THR A 240 6.82 13.74 -22.82
N LEU A 241 7.44 12.85 -23.58
CA LEU A 241 7.09 12.62 -24.99
C LEU A 241 5.92 11.64 -25.15
N ALA A 242 5.81 10.66 -24.27
CA ALA A 242 4.70 9.73 -24.21
C ALA A 242 3.92 10.03 -22.92
N PRO A 243 2.88 10.91 -22.98
CA PRO A 243 2.17 11.32 -21.79
C PRO A 243 1.70 10.07 -21.05
N TRP A 244 2.26 9.83 -19.86
CA TRP A 244 1.99 8.60 -19.11
C TRP A 244 0.49 8.45 -18.78
N ARG A 245 -0.26 9.55 -18.84
CA ARG A 245 -1.73 9.59 -18.77
C ARG A 245 -2.44 8.93 -19.97
N LEU A 246 -1.80 8.78 -21.12
CA LEU A 246 -2.33 8.10 -22.30
C LEU A 246 -1.89 6.63 -22.33
N PHE A 247 -0.59 6.40 -22.23
CA PHE A 247 0.04 5.10 -22.50
C PHE A 247 0.44 4.32 -21.24
N GLY A 248 0.42 4.97 -20.07
CA GLY A 248 0.87 4.37 -18.82
C GLY A 248 -0.27 3.74 -18.02
N GLY A 249 0.08 2.68 -17.27
CA GLY A 249 -0.73 2.10 -16.21
C GLY A 249 -0.34 2.65 -14.83
N ASP A 250 -0.95 2.10 -13.77
CA ASP A 250 -0.52 2.39 -12.41
C ASP A 250 0.92 1.90 -12.22
N CYS A 251 1.76 2.72 -11.58
CA CYS A 251 3.14 2.34 -11.31
C CYS A 251 3.75 3.15 -10.17
N TYR A 252 4.66 2.52 -9.42
CA TYR A 252 5.64 3.21 -8.60
C TYR A 252 6.93 3.46 -9.40
N GLN A 253 7.38 4.71 -9.40
CA GLN A 253 8.61 5.16 -10.03
C GLN A 253 9.69 5.45 -8.98
N PRO A 254 10.70 4.58 -8.81
CA PRO A 254 11.77 4.77 -7.83
C PRO A 254 12.62 6.02 -8.04
N LEU A 255 12.78 6.48 -9.29
CA LEU A 255 13.63 7.61 -9.64
C LEU A 255 13.12 8.93 -9.07
N THR A 256 11.79 9.14 -9.09
CA THR A 256 11.13 10.33 -8.56
C THR A 256 10.46 10.08 -7.21
N ASN A 257 10.43 8.83 -6.76
CA ASN A 257 9.69 8.40 -5.57
C ASN A 257 8.22 8.86 -5.67
N THR A 258 7.60 8.46 -6.78
CA THR A 258 6.22 8.84 -7.13
C THR A 258 5.40 7.60 -7.45
N VAL A 259 4.17 7.53 -6.94
CA VAL A 259 3.16 6.56 -7.39
C VAL A 259 2.23 7.26 -8.39
N HIS A 260 2.12 6.73 -9.60
CA HIS A 260 1.16 7.18 -10.61
C HIS A 260 -0.06 6.27 -10.58
N LEU A 261 -1.26 6.84 -10.46
CA LEU A 261 -2.52 6.10 -10.41
C LEU A 261 -3.48 6.55 -11.50
N PHE A 262 -4.08 5.55 -12.14
CA PHE A 262 -5.02 5.68 -13.24
C PHE A 262 -6.15 4.65 -13.21
N SER A 263 -6.03 3.59 -12.42
CA SER A 263 -7.09 2.59 -12.23
C SER A 263 -7.91 2.87 -10.98
N GLY A 264 -9.22 2.66 -11.08
CA GLY A 264 -10.15 2.74 -9.96
C GLY A 264 -10.13 1.52 -9.04
N HIS A 265 -8.97 0.84 -8.88
CA HIS A 265 -8.86 -0.42 -8.15
C HIS A 265 -7.97 -0.29 -6.90
N LEU A 266 -8.56 -0.39 -5.70
CA LEU A 266 -7.85 -0.17 -4.43
C LEU A 266 -6.66 -1.12 -4.24
N GLY A 267 -6.81 -2.41 -4.57
CA GLY A 267 -5.72 -3.39 -4.44
C GLY A 267 -4.49 -3.08 -5.29
N VAL A 268 -4.68 -2.42 -6.45
CA VAL A 268 -3.59 -2.05 -7.37
C VAL A 268 -2.91 -0.79 -6.85
N ALA A 269 -3.69 0.21 -6.43
CA ALA A 269 -3.14 1.41 -5.81
C ALA A 269 -2.32 1.08 -4.54
N LEU A 270 -2.78 0.14 -3.73
CA LEU A 270 -2.04 -0.35 -2.57
C LEU A 270 -0.82 -1.20 -2.95
N HIS A 271 -0.85 -1.90 -4.08
CA HIS A 271 0.31 -2.61 -4.61
C HIS A 271 1.43 -1.62 -4.96
N GLU A 272 1.11 -0.52 -5.65
CA GLU A 272 2.10 0.52 -5.95
C GLU A 272 2.65 1.20 -4.69
N MET A 273 1.79 1.42 -3.68
CA MET A 273 2.26 1.87 -2.36
C MET A 273 3.13 0.82 -1.66
N GLY A 274 2.89 -0.47 -1.91
CA GLY A 274 3.72 -1.58 -1.45
C GLY A 274 5.13 -1.53 -2.03
N HIS A 275 5.27 -1.21 -3.32
CA HIS A 275 6.58 -0.92 -3.91
C HIS A 275 7.25 0.28 -3.24
N ALA A 276 6.51 1.38 -3.03
CA ALA A 276 7.05 2.55 -2.35
C ALA A 276 7.57 2.22 -0.93
N ALA A 277 6.78 1.48 -0.14
CA ALA A 277 7.17 1.02 1.19
C ALA A 277 8.39 0.07 1.17
N ASP A 278 8.47 -0.80 0.15
CA ASP A 278 9.61 -1.69 -0.03
C ASP A 278 10.90 -0.90 -0.32
N PHE A 279 10.86 -0.01 -1.30
CA PHE A 279 11.98 0.88 -1.65
C PHE A 279 12.37 1.80 -0.49
N ALA A 280 11.39 2.24 0.31
CA ALA A 280 11.63 3.07 1.48
C ALA A 280 12.58 2.42 2.49
N ARG A 281 12.60 1.09 2.56
CA ARG A 281 13.43 0.32 3.51
C ARG A 281 14.78 -0.11 2.95
N ARG A 282 15.06 0.15 1.67
CA ARG A 282 16.31 -0.29 1.04
C ARG A 282 17.44 0.70 1.34
N ARG A 283 18.61 0.16 1.70
CA ARG A 283 19.85 0.93 1.87
C ARG A 283 20.34 1.53 0.56
N TYR A 284 20.19 0.79 -0.55
CA TYR A 284 20.60 1.21 -1.88
C TYR A 284 19.44 1.10 -2.88
N PRO A 285 18.44 2.00 -2.81
CA PRO A 285 17.23 1.90 -3.62
C PRO A 285 17.53 1.99 -5.13
N GLY A 286 18.56 2.75 -5.54
CA GLY A 286 18.97 2.82 -6.95
C GLY A 286 19.48 1.50 -7.52
N LEU A 287 20.33 0.77 -6.79
CA LEU A 287 20.78 -0.56 -7.22
C LEU A 287 19.64 -1.57 -7.20
N TYR A 288 18.75 -1.47 -6.21
CA TYR A 288 17.56 -2.31 -6.12
C TYR A 288 16.60 -2.10 -7.31
N MET A 289 16.46 -0.85 -7.78
CA MET A 289 15.75 -0.53 -9.02
C MET A 289 16.40 -1.20 -10.24
N VAL A 290 17.71 -1.05 -10.42
CA VAL A 290 18.44 -1.63 -11.57
C VAL A 290 18.35 -3.16 -11.56
N ALA A 291 18.41 -3.77 -10.39
CA ALA A 291 18.31 -5.22 -10.24
C ALA A 291 16.97 -5.80 -10.75
N ARG A 292 15.91 -4.98 -10.92
CA ARG A 292 14.62 -5.36 -11.54
C ARG A 292 14.76 -5.76 -13.02
N ILE A 293 15.92 -5.63 -13.65
CA ILE A 293 16.16 -6.23 -14.97
C ILE A 293 16.24 -7.76 -14.86
N LEU A 294 16.63 -8.29 -13.70
CA LEU A 294 16.74 -9.72 -13.46
C LEU A 294 15.36 -10.29 -13.08
N PRO A 295 14.81 -11.27 -13.83
CA PRO A 295 13.46 -11.79 -13.56
C PRO A 295 13.21 -12.27 -12.13
N PRO A 296 14.15 -12.97 -11.45
CA PRO A 296 13.95 -13.37 -10.05
C PRO A 296 13.75 -12.18 -9.10
N VAL A 297 14.46 -11.07 -9.35
CA VAL A 297 14.36 -9.86 -8.52
C VAL A 297 13.03 -9.15 -8.78
N THR A 298 12.58 -9.09 -10.03
CA THR A 298 11.27 -8.53 -10.39
C THR A 298 10.15 -9.31 -9.72
N LEU A 299 10.14 -10.63 -9.85
CA LEU A 299 9.15 -11.48 -9.19
C LEU A 299 9.15 -11.29 -7.67
N TYR A 300 10.32 -11.17 -7.06
CA TYR A 300 10.41 -10.85 -5.64
C TYR A 300 9.79 -9.49 -5.30
N GLN A 301 10.08 -8.44 -6.08
CA GLN A 301 9.51 -7.11 -5.90
C GLN A 301 7.97 -7.10 -6.03
N GLU A 302 7.44 -7.74 -7.07
CA GLU A 302 6.00 -7.90 -7.32
C GLU A 302 5.30 -8.65 -6.18
N TYR A 303 5.94 -9.72 -5.68
CA TYR A 303 5.44 -10.49 -4.55
C TYR A 303 5.39 -9.65 -3.27
N VAL A 304 6.48 -8.91 -2.97
CA VAL A 304 6.56 -8.06 -1.78
C VAL A 304 5.49 -6.97 -1.81
N ALA A 305 5.33 -6.28 -2.94
CA ALA A 305 4.32 -5.25 -3.13
C ALA A 305 2.89 -5.80 -2.97
N SER A 306 2.58 -6.93 -3.62
CA SER A 306 1.28 -7.61 -3.49
C SER A 306 0.98 -8.03 -2.07
N ARG A 307 2.00 -8.50 -1.33
CA ARG A 307 1.87 -8.88 0.08
C ARG A 307 1.54 -7.68 0.96
N TYR A 308 2.14 -6.51 0.73
CA TYR A 308 1.79 -5.29 1.45
C TYR A 308 0.32 -4.90 1.21
N ALA A 309 -0.13 -4.91 -0.05
CA ALA A 309 -1.51 -4.59 -0.40
C ALA A 309 -2.52 -5.51 0.29
N VAL A 310 -2.33 -6.82 0.19
CA VAL A 310 -3.23 -7.81 0.81
C VAL A 310 -3.19 -7.72 2.34
N ARG A 311 -2.01 -7.55 2.95
CA ARG A 311 -1.88 -7.41 4.42
C ARG A 311 -2.62 -6.18 4.93
N TYR A 312 -2.54 -5.06 4.21
CA TYR A 312 -3.27 -3.86 4.55
C TYR A 312 -4.79 -4.05 4.45
N LEU A 313 -5.28 -4.62 3.35
CA LEU A 313 -6.72 -4.91 3.20
C LEU A 313 -7.23 -5.85 4.31
N ARG A 314 -6.39 -6.81 4.69
CA ARG A 314 -6.66 -7.71 5.81
C ARG A 314 -6.66 -7.00 7.16
N SER A 315 -5.76 -6.03 7.40
CA SER A 315 -5.67 -5.31 8.67
C SER A 315 -6.88 -4.39 8.91
N ILE A 316 -7.44 -3.81 7.84
CA ILE A 316 -8.66 -3.01 7.92
C ILE A 316 -9.95 -3.86 7.88
N GLY A 317 -9.83 -5.17 7.68
CA GLY A 317 -10.96 -6.10 7.67
C GLY A 317 -11.84 -6.02 6.41
N ASP A 318 -11.36 -5.41 5.33
CA ASP A 318 -12.11 -5.28 4.07
C ASP A 318 -11.97 -6.56 3.24
N VAL A 319 -12.81 -7.53 3.57
CA VAL A 319 -12.86 -8.86 2.94
C VAL A 319 -13.10 -8.74 1.43
N THR A 320 -14.01 -7.86 1.02
CA THR A 320 -14.38 -7.67 -0.39
C THR A 320 -13.19 -7.11 -1.16
N ALA A 321 -12.56 -6.03 -0.68
CA ALA A 321 -11.40 -5.47 -1.35
C ALA A 321 -10.22 -6.46 -1.38
N GLU A 322 -10.01 -7.25 -0.32
CA GLU A 322 -8.99 -8.31 -0.31
C GLU A 322 -9.26 -9.39 -1.37
N GLN A 323 -10.52 -9.81 -1.54
CA GLN A 323 -10.92 -10.75 -2.59
C GLN A 323 -10.68 -10.18 -3.99
N GLU A 324 -11.08 -8.94 -4.23
CA GLU A 324 -10.87 -8.24 -5.50
C GLU A 324 -9.38 -8.08 -5.81
N ALA A 325 -8.56 -7.74 -4.80
CA ALA A 325 -7.11 -7.68 -4.94
C ALA A 325 -6.51 -9.02 -5.38
N TYR A 326 -6.95 -10.17 -4.84
CA TYR A 326 -6.46 -11.47 -5.32
C TYR A 326 -6.83 -11.76 -6.77
N LYS A 327 -8.03 -11.36 -7.22
CA LYS A 327 -8.48 -11.59 -8.59
C LYS A 327 -7.66 -10.79 -9.62
N VAL A 328 -7.12 -9.63 -9.24
CA VAL A 328 -6.34 -8.76 -10.13
C VAL A 328 -4.83 -8.97 -9.97
N LEU A 329 -4.32 -9.00 -8.73
CA LEU A 329 -2.87 -9.06 -8.48
C LEU A 329 -2.27 -10.42 -8.82
N ALA A 330 -3.01 -11.52 -8.66
CA ALA A 330 -2.52 -12.85 -9.02
C ALA A 330 -2.25 -12.97 -10.54
N PRO A 331 -3.20 -12.75 -11.45
CA PRO A 331 -2.91 -12.79 -12.89
C PRO A 331 -1.87 -11.73 -13.31
N ALA A 332 -1.87 -10.55 -12.70
CA ALA A 332 -0.84 -9.54 -12.95
C ALA A 332 0.56 -10.06 -12.59
N PHE A 333 0.74 -10.76 -11.46
CA PHE A 333 2.02 -11.36 -11.09
C PHE A 333 2.56 -12.32 -12.15
N PHE A 334 1.68 -13.13 -12.76
CA PHE A 334 2.08 -14.10 -13.76
C PHE A 334 2.51 -13.48 -15.11
N THR A 335 2.20 -12.21 -15.36
CA THR A 335 2.73 -11.50 -16.54
C THR A 335 4.25 -11.26 -16.43
N TYR A 336 4.80 -11.32 -15.21
CA TYR A 336 6.22 -11.08 -14.96
C TYR A 336 7.09 -12.36 -15.00
N LEU A 337 6.48 -13.56 -15.05
CA LEU A 337 7.20 -14.83 -14.90
C LEU A 337 8.28 -15.08 -15.96
N PHE A 338 8.11 -14.52 -17.16
CA PHE A 338 9.05 -14.70 -18.27
C PHE A 338 9.75 -13.41 -18.72
N GLY A 339 9.46 -12.27 -18.08
CA GLY A 339 10.16 -11.00 -18.27
C GLY A 339 10.59 -10.66 -19.71
N THR A 340 11.67 -9.90 -19.84
CA THR A 340 12.26 -9.45 -21.12
C THR A 340 12.91 -10.57 -21.95
N ILE A 341 12.80 -11.84 -21.54
CA ILE A 341 13.52 -12.97 -22.18
C ILE A 341 12.76 -13.45 -23.43
N VAL A 342 11.44 -13.28 -23.45
CA VAL A 342 10.61 -13.74 -24.57
C VAL A 342 10.44 -12.61 -25.60
N PRO A 343 10.73 -12.84 -26.90
CA PRO A 343 10.47 -11.87 -27.95
C PRO A 343 8.99 -11.46 -27.98
N ALA A 344 8.71 -10.17 -28.17
CA ALA A 344 7.35 -9.60 -28.10
C ALA A 344 6.29 -10.35 -28.93
N ARG A 345 6.67 -10.92 -30.08
CA ARG A 345 5.77 -11.71 -30.95
C ARG A 345 5.32 -13.03 -30.34
N LEU A 346 6.11 -13.62 -29.45
CA LEU A 346 5.80 -14.88 -28.77
C LEU A 346 5.23 -14.66 -27.37
N GLN A 347 5.40 -13.47 -26.80
CA GLN A 347 4.95 -13.15 -25.44
C GLN A 347 3.47 -13.46 -25.24
N ALA A 348 2.58 -13.05 -26.15
CA ALA A 348 1.15 -13.29 -25.97
C ALA A 348 0.81 -14.78 -25.85
N PHE A 349 1.39 -15.63 -26.70
CA PHE A 349 1.14 -17.08 -26.69
C PHE A 349 1.75 -17.77 -25.47
N ILE A 350 2.95 -17.34 -25.07
CA ILE A 350 3.65 -17.92 -23.92
C ILE A 350 2.99 -17.49 -22.62
N PHE A 351 2.61 -16.22 -22.46
CA PHE A 351 2.04 -15.70 -21.21
C PHE A 351 0.60 -16.12 -20.98
N LEU A 352 -0.22 -16.27 -22.02
CA LEU A 352 -1.65 -16.56 -21.87
C LEU A 352 -1.94 -17.74 -20.92
N PRO A 353 -1.33 -18.93 -21.05
CA PRO A 353 -1.60 -20.04 -20.11
C PRO A 353 -1.24 -19.69 -18.67
N PHE A 354 -0.18 -18.93 -18.43
CA PHE A 354 0.21 -18.50 -17.07
C PHE A 354 -0.71 -17.44 -16.50
N ILE A 355 -1.23 -16.54 -17.34
CA ILE A 355 -2.21 -15.54 -16.94
C ILE A 355 -3.54 -16.23 -16.59
N LEU A 356 -3.96 -17.22 -17.39
CA LEU A 356 -5.13 -18.06 -17.08
C LEU A 356 -4.93 -18.83 -15.76
N LEU A 357 -3.73 -19.38 -15.53
CA LEU A 357 -3.38 -20.01 -14.26
C LEU A 357 -3.43 -18.99 -13.10
N GLY A 358 -2.92 -17.77 -13.31
CA GLY A 358 -2.99 -16.68 -12.34
C GLY A 358 -4.42 -16.28 -12.00
N HIS A 359 -5.32 -16.25 -12.98
CA HIS A 359 -6.76 -16.06 -12.76
C HIS A 359 -7.38 -17.20 -11.93
N ALA A 360 -7.05 -18.45 -12.24
CA ALA A 360 -7.53 -19.60 -11.49
C ALA A 360 -7.06 -19.56 -10.03
N ILE A 361 -5.78 -19.25 -9.80
CA ILE A 361 -5.20 -19.08 -8.47
C ILE A 361 -5.85 -17.89 -7.75
N GLY A 362 -6.01 -16.75 -8.42
CA GLY A 362 -6.66 -15.56 -7.86
C GLY A 362 -8.08 -15.84 -7.38
N ARG A 363 -8.87 -16.59 -8.17
CA ARG A 363 -10.22 -17.03 -7.77
C ARG A 363 -10.20 -18.02 -6.62
N MET A 364 -9.27 -18.97 -6.62
CA MET A 364 -9.10 -19.92 -5.51
C MET A 364 -8.75 -19.19 -4.21
N LEU A 365 -7.80 -18.25 -4.25
CA LEU A 365 -7.38 -17.46 -3.09
C LEU A 365 -8.52 -16.57 -2.60
N SER A 366 -9.21 -15.88 -3.51
CA SER A 366 -10.40 -15.07 -3.21
C SER A 366 -11.46 -15.87 -2.45
N ARG A 367 -11.79 -17.10 -2.87
CA ARG A 367 -12.76 -17.96 -2.16
C ARG A 367 -12.33 -18.36 -0.74
N ARG A 368 -11.03 -18.39 -0.45
CA ARG A 368 -10.51 -18.69 0.90
C ARG A 368 -10.61 -17.49 1.83
N VAL A 369 -10.66 -16.28 1.28
CA VAL A 369 -10.85 -15.06 2.06
C VAL A 369 -12.26 -15.06 2.65
N GLY A 370 -12.37 -15.15 3.98
CA GLY A 370 -13.66 -15.19 4.69
C GLY A 370 -14.18 -16.59 5.01
N GLY A 371 -13.41 -17.65 4.73
CA GLY A 371 -13.75 -19.00 5.19
C GLY A 371 -13.79 -19.12 6.73
N PRO A 372 -14.36 -20.20 7.28
CA PRO A 372 -14.61 -20.38 8.73
C PRO A 372 -13.36 -20.24 9.61
N ALA A 373 -12.17 -20.53 9.07
CA ALA A 373 -10.91 -20.30 9.78
C ALA A 373 -10.67 -18.80 10.13
N ARG A 374 -11.20 -17.87 9.34
CA ARG A 374 -11.10 -16.42 9.60
C ARG A 374 -12.08 -15.97 10.67
N SER A 375 -13.30 -16.52 10.71
CA SER A 375 -14.24 -16.25 11.81
C SER A 375 -13.69 -16.79 13.12
N ASP A 376 -13.11 -18.00 13.12
CA ASP A 376 -12.51 -18.57 14.33
C ASP A 376 -11.30 -17.79 14.83
N THR A 377 -10.44 -17.31 13.91
CA THR A 377 -9.27 -16.52 14.31
C THR A 377 -9.68 -15.12 14.78
N ALA A 378 -10.62 -14.46 14.10
CA ALA A 378 -11.15 -13.17 14.53
C ALA A 378 -11.88 -13.27 15.86
N GLN A 379 -12.64 -14.34 16.06
CA GLN A 379 -13.38 -14.61 17.29
C GLN A 379 -12.46 -15.03 18.44
N ARG A 380 -11.42 -15.84 18.19
CA ARG A 380 -10.39 -16.15 19.20
C ARG A 380 -9.60 -14.91 19.62
N ILE A 381 -9.25 -14.04 18.67
CA ILE A 381 -8.61 -12.76 18.99
C ILE A 381 -9.56 -11.89 19.80
N SER A 382 -10.83 -11.79 19.39
CA SER A 382 -11.86 -11.05 20.15
C SER A 382 -12.06 -11.60 21.57
N ASN A 383 -12.05 -12.93 21.74
CA ASN A 383 -12.22 -13.59 23.03
C ASN A 383 -10.97 -13.45 23.91
N GLN A 384 -9.76 -13.56 23.35
CA GLN A 384 -8.52 -13.29 24.09
C GLN A 384 -8.43 -11.85 24.59
N PHE A 385 -9.08 -10.90 23.92
CA PHE A 385 -9.16 -9.51 24.40
C PHE A 385 -10.34 -9.26 25.35
N ALA A 386 -11.28 -10.20 25.49
CA ALA A 386 -12.40 -10.10 26.45
C ALA A 386 -12.06 -10.67 27.83
N GLU A 387 -11.01 -11.51 27.93
CA GLU A 387 -10.59 -12.18 29.18
C GLU A 387 -9.42 -11.50 29.89
N ILE A 388 -9.03 -10.28 29.46
CA ILE A 388 -8.03 -9.49 30.18
C ILE A 388 -8.79 -8.55 31.14
N PRO A 389 -8.74 -8.78 32.47
CA PRO A 389 -9.47 -7.99 33.46
C PRO A 389 -9.03 -6.52 33.53
#